data_AF-A0A7H8SFN4-F1
#
_entry.id   AF-A0A7H8SFN4-F1
#
_cell.length_a   1.000
_cell.length_b   1.000
_cell.length_c   1.000
_cell.angle_alpha   90.00
_cell.angle_beta   90.00
_cell.angle_gamma   90.00
#
_symmetry.space_group_name_H-M   'P 1'
#
loop_
_entity.id
_entity.type
_entity.pdbx_description
1 polymer ?
#
loop_
_entity_poly.entity_id
_entity_poly.type
_entity_poly.pdbx_seq_one_letter_code
_entity_poly.pdbx_strand_id
1 'polypeptide(L)' 'MVRKTLDERTHCCPNCGYTANRDVNAARNILSRAKGKLETAS' A
#
# COMPACT_ATOMS: atom_id res chain seq x y z
N MET A 1 20.67 6.21 -4.27
CA MET A 1 19.30 6.65 -3.89
C MET A 1 18.58 7.08 -5.16
N VAL A 2 17.57 6.34 -5.61
CA VAL A 2 16.77 6.75 -6.78
C VAL A 2 15.72 7.75 -6.28
N ARG A 3 15.85 9.01 -6.70
CA ARG A 3 14.89 10.08 -6.38
C ARG A 3 13.63 9.85 -7.20
N LYS A 4 12.51 9.60 -6.53
CA LYS A 4 11.17 9.59 -7.11
C LYS A 4 10.48 10.88 -6.71
N THR A 5 9.94 11.60 -7.69
CA THR A 5 9.22 12.84 -7.48
C THR A 5 7.83 12.55 -6.90
N LEU A 6 7.29 13.49 -6.12
CA LEU A 6 6.01 13.34 -5.40
C LEU A 6 4.80 13.11 -6.33
N ASP A 7 4.97 13.28 -7.65
CA ASP A 7 3.95 13.10 -8.68
C ASP A 7 3.79 11.65 -9.17
N GLU A 8 4.65 10.70 -8.77
CA GLU A 8 4.39 9.27 -9.02
C GLU A 8 3.18 8.82 -8.17
N ARG A 9 1.97 9.03 -8.73
CA ARG A 9 0.70 8.65 -8.12
C ARG A 9 0.34 7.19 -8.38
N THR A 10 1.07 6.49 -9.25
CA THR A 10 0.84 5.08 -9.57
C THR A 10 1.84 4.20 -8.84
N HIS A 11 1.33 3.31 -7.99
CA HIS A 11 2.06 2.21 -7.39
C HIS A 11 1.97 0.99 -8.31
N CYS A 12 3.12 0.52 -8.81
CA CYS A 12 3.26 -0.76 -9.49
C CYS A 12 4.09 -1.70 -8.61
N CYS A 13 3.49 -2.79 -8.12
CA CYS A 13 4.18 -3.79 -7.33
C CYS A 13 4.96 -4.75 -8.26
N PRO A 14 6.30 -4.80 -8.17
CA PRO A 14 7.10 -5.67 -9.03
C PRO A 14 6.94 -7.16 -8.69
N ASN A 15 6.42 -7.50 -7.51
CA ASN A 15 6.31 -8.89 -7.06
C ASN A 15 5.00 -9.57 -7.50
N CYS A 16 3.91 -8.82 -7.63
CA CYS A 16 2.60 -9.37 -7.98
C CYS A 16 1.94 -8.70 -9.19
N GLY A 17 2.58 -7.70 -9.80
CA GLY A 17 2.03 -6.95 -10.93
C GLY A 17 0.90 -5.97 -10.57
N TYR A 18 0.55 -5.84 -9.28
CA TYR A 18 -0.53 -4.96 -8.84
C TYR A 18 -0.23 -3.50 -9.17
N THR A 19 -1.12 -2.86 -9.93
CA THR A 19 -1.01 -1.46 -10.32
C THR A 19 -2.22 -0.68 -9.82
N ALA A 20 -2.00 0.33 -8.99
CA ALA A 20 -3.07 1.19 -8.46
C ALA A 20 -2.53 2.56 -8.04
N ASN A 21 -3.42 3.47 -7.67
CA ASN A 21 -2.98 4.73 -7.07
C ASN A 21 -2.26 4.46 -5.72
N ARG A 22 -1.14 5.16 -5.48
CA ARG A 22 -0.32 5.04 -4.26
C ARG A 22 -1.16 5.25 -2.99
N ASP A 23 -2.05 6.23 -3.00
CA ASP A 23 -2.83 6.61 -1.83
C ASP A 23 -3.91 5.54 -1.54
N VAL A 24 -4.48 4.93 -2.59
CA VAL A 24 -5.39 3.77 -2.47
C VAL A 24 -4.65 2.55 -1.91
N ASN A 25 -3.44 2.28 -2.39
CA ASN A 25 -2.63 1.17 -1.87
C ASN A 25 -2.26 1.38 -0.39
N ALA A 26 -1.91 2.61 -0.01
CA ALA A 26 -1.64 2.97 1.38
C ALA A 26 -2.87 2.72 2.28
N ALA A 27 -4.06 3.15 1.86
CA ALA A 27 -5.31 2.90 2.59
C ALA A 27 -5.59 1.40 2.78
N ARG A 28 -5.37 0.59 1.74
CA ARG A 28 -5.50 -0.88 1.82
C ARG A 28 -4.56 -1.49 2.85
N ASN A 29 -3.29 -1.06 2.87
CA ASN A 29 -2.30 -1.55 3.82
C ASN A 29 -2.67 -1.18 5.26
N ILE A 30 -3.14 0.05 5.50
CA ILE A 30 -3.59 0.50 6.82
C ILE A 30 -4.79 -0.33 7.28
N LEU A 31 -5.79 -0.52 6.42
CA LEU A 31 -6.97 -1.34 6.73
C LEU A 31 -6.60 -2.79 7.06
N SER A 32 -5.73 -3.41 6.24
CA SER A 32 -5.28 -4.79 6.47
C SER A 32 -4.55 -4.94 7.80
N ARG A 33 -3.67 -3.99 8.15
CA ARG A 33 -3.00 -3.93 9.45
C ARG A 33 -3.99 -3.76 10.59
N ALA A 34 -4.99 -2.90 10.43
CA ALA A 34 -6.02 -2.67 11.45
C ALA A 34 -6.88 -3.93 11.67
N LYS A 35 -7.31 -4.61 10.59
CA LYS A 35 -8.05 -5.87 10.68
C LYS A 35 -7.25 -6.96 11.38
N GLY A 36 -5.99 -7.17 11.00
CA GLY A 36 -5.12 -8.14 11.68
C GLY A 36 -4.93 -7.84 13.17
N LYS A 37 -4.84 -6.55 13.55
CA LYS A 37 -4.78 -6.14 14.97
C LYS A 37 -6.08 -6.47 15.74
N LEU A 38 -7.24 -6.40 15.08
CA LEU A 38 -8.53 -6.76 15.71
C LEU A 38 -8.66 -8.27 15.88
N GLU A 39 -8.18 -9.06 14.92
CA GLU A 39 -8.24 -10.53 14.96
C GLU A 39 -7.28 -11.14 15.99
N THR A 40 -6.11 -10.52 16.23
CA THR A 40 -5.15 -11.00 17.25
C THR A 40 -5.45 -10.52 18.67
N ALA A 41 -6.50 -9.72 18.87
CA ALA A 41 -6.89 -9.15 20.17
C ALA A 41 -8.14 -9.81 20.78
N SER A 42 -8.62 -10.93 20.22
CA SER A 42 -9.64 -11.82 20.80
C SER A 42 -9.03 -13.05 21.44
#